data_AF-A0AAW1FZJ7-F1
#
_entry.id   AF-A0AAW1FZJ7-F1
#
_cell.length_a   1.000
_cell.length_b   1.000
_cell.length_c   1.000
_cell.angle_alpha   90.00
_cell.angle_beta   90.00
_cell.angle_gamma   90.00
#
_symmetry.space_group_name_H-M   'P 1'
#
loop_
_entity.id
_entity.type
_entity.pdbx_description
1 polymer ?
#
loop_
_entity_poly.entity_id
_entity_poly.type
_entity_poly.pdbx_seq_one_letter_code
_entity_poly.pdbx_strand_id
1 'polypeptide(L)'
;MKFKDLVKWNKRVSAVYAVGIWTMVGSYAYVTYSGRFDTPVKKREVVEEPEDPNKVVYQTAHCKTTIVYRKDFVPYSTRIFNFIRSFSGEPKSGDSDK
;
A
#
# COMPACT_ATOMS: atom_id res chain seq x y z
N MET A 1 -41.79 9.69 3.35
CA MET A 1 -41.00 9.03 2.29
C MET A 1 -41.90 8.04 1.56
N LYS A 2 -42.00 8.09 0.23
CA LYS A 2 -42.87 7.14 -0.49
C LYS A 2 -42.18 5.78 -0.54
N PHE A 3 -42.92 4.68 -0.41
CA PHE A 3 -42.38 3.31 -0.48
C PHE A 3 -41.54 3.05 -1.74
N LYS A 4 -41.84 3.74 -2.85
CA LYS A 4 -41.05 3.67 -4.10
C LYS A 4 -39.61 4.19 -3.94
N ASP A 5 -39.39 5.17 -3.07
CA ASP A 5 -38.06 5.73 -2.82
C ASP A 5 -37.18 4.75 -2.03
N LEU A 6 -37.78 4.01 -1.09
CA LEU A 6 -37.09 2.97 -0.32
C LEU A 6 -36.65 1.80 -1.21
N VAL A 7 -37.51 1.35 -2.13
CA VAL A 7 -37.17 0.29 -3.09
C VAL A 7 -36.07 0.74 -4.05
N LYS A 8 -36.13 1.99 -4.52
CA LYS A 8 -35.09 2.57 -5.39
C LYS A 8 -33.75 2.69 -4.66
N TRP A 9 -33.75 3.06 -3.38
CA TRP A 9 -32.56 3.12 -2.53
C TRP A 9 -31.95 1.72 -2.33
N ASN A 10 -32.77 0.73 -1.96
CA ASN A 10 -32.31 -0.63 -1.75
C ASN A 10 -31.67 -1.23 -3.02
N LYS A 11 -32.27 -0.98 -4.20
CA LYS A 11 -31.70 -1.43 -5.48
C LYS A 11 -30.33 -0.81 -5.76
N ARG A 12 -30.13 0.46 -5.44
CA ARG A 12 -28.85 1.16 -5.61
C ARG A 12 -27.78 0.61 -4.66
N VAL A 13 -28.13 0.44 -3.38
CA VAL A 13 -27.21 -0.10 -2.37
C VAL A 13 -26.86 -1.56 -2.70
N SER A 14 -27.85 -2.37 -3.09
CA SER A 14 -27.65 -3.76 -3.50
C SER A 14 -26.73 -3.87 -4.73
N ALA A 15 -26.88 -2.97 -5.71
CA ALA A 15 -25.98 -2.94 -6.88
C ALA A 15 -24.53 -2.61 -6.49
N VAL A 16 -24.31 -1.67 -5.57
CA VAL A 16 -22.97 -1.34 -5.06
C VAL A 16 -22.35 -2.54 -4.34
N TYR A 17 -23.14 -3.24 -3.52
CA TYR A 17 -22.69 -4.47 -2.85
C TYR A 17 -22.35 -5.58 -3.84
N ALA A 18 -23.21 -5.81 -4.84
CA ALA A 18 -22.97 -6.84 -5.85
C ALA A 18 -21.68 -6.56 -6.64
N VAL A 19 -21.46 -5.29 -7.05
CA VAL A 19 -20.22 -4.87 -7.72
C VAL A 19 -19.02 -5.06 -6.80
N GLY A 20 -19.11 -4.67 -5.53
CA GLY A 20 -18.02 -4.82 -4.55
C GLY A 20 -17.64 -6.28 -4.27
N ILE A 21 -18.63 -7.18 -4.18
CA ILE A 21 -18.38 -8.61 -4.02
C ILE A 21 -17.72 -9.15 -5.30
N TRP A 22 -18.21 -8.76 -6.48
CA TRP A 22 -17.64 -9.25 -7.72
C TRP A 22 -16.22 -8.77 -7.98
N THR A 23 -15.88 -7.53 -7.61
CA THR A 23 -14.52 -7.03 -7.72
C THR A 23 -13.57 -7.74 -6.76
N MET A 24 -14.00 -8.08 -5.54
CA MET A 24 -13.18 -8.86 -4.60
C MET A 24 -12.91 -10.27 -5.13
N VAL A 25 -13.94 -10.98 -5.60
CA VAL A 25 -13.76 -12.33 -6.15
C VAL A 25 -12.96 -12.31 -7.44
N GLY A 26 -13.19 -11.31 -8.32
CA GLY A 26 -12.42 -11.12 -9.54
C GLY A 26 -10.95 -10.78 -9.27
N SER A 27 -10.68 -9.91 -8.30
CA SER A 27 -9.32 -9.59 -7.85
C SER A 27 -8.60 -10.82 -7.30
N TYR A 28 -9.28 -11.61 -6.45
CA TYR A 28 -8.73 -12.85 -5.93
C TYR A 28 -8.42 -13.84 -7.05
N ALA A 29 -9.38 -14.12 -7.93
CA ALA A 29 -9.18 -15.03 -9.06
C ALA A 29 -8.06 -14.55 -10.01
N TYR A 30 -7.99 -13.24 -10.28
CA TYR A 30 -6.91 -12.65 -11.08
C TYR A 30 -5.54 -12.81 -10.43
N VAL A 31 -5.45 -12.61 -9.12
CA VAL A 31 -4.23 -12.79 -8.33
C VAL A 31 -3.79 -14.24 -8.32
N THR A 32 -4.71 -15.19 -8.12
CA THR A 32 -4.41 -16.63 -8.16
C THR A 32 -4.02 -17.08 -9.57
N TYR A 33 -4.71 -16.62 -10.61
CA TYR A 33 -4.44 -17.01 -12.00
C TYR A 33 -3.17 -16.38 -12.57
N SER A 34 -2.85 -15.14 -12.20
CA SER A 34 -1.63 -14.47 -12.67
C SER A 34 -0.34 -15.05 -12.09
N GLY A 35 -0.44 -16.03 -11.17
CA GLY A 35 0.72 -16.76 -10.62
C GLY A 35 1.70 -15.88 -9.85
N ARG A 36 1.41 -14.59 -9.67
CA ARG A 36 2.33 -13.62 -9.05
C ARG A 36 2.59 -13.89 -7.57
N PHE A 37 1.75 -14.70 -6.94
CA PHE A 37 1.88 -15.12 -5.54
C PHE A 37 2.12 -16.63 -5.40
N ASP A 38 2.28 -17.36 -6.50
CA ASP A 38 2.59 -18.79 -6.52
C ASP A 38 4.09 -19.06 -6.45
N THR A 39 4.93 -18.02 -6.30
CA THR A 39 6.19 -18.23 -5.59
C THR A 39 5.79 -18.68 -4.20
N PRO A 40 6.13 -19.92 -3.77
CA PRO A 40 6.01 -20.27 -2.39
C PRO A 40 6.66 -19.14 -1.62
N VAL A 41 6.02 -18.66 -0.56
CA VAL A 41 6.72 -17.94 0.50
C VAL A 41 7.95 -18.78 0.74
N LYS A 42 9.08 -18.38 0.13
CA LYS A 42 10.36 -19.03 0.31
C LYS A 42 10.44 -19.00 1.82
N LYS A 43 10.38 -20.18 2.45
CA LYS A 43 10.99 -20.36 3.76
C LYS A 43 12.22 -19.50 3.68
N ARG A 44 12.32 -18.50 4.57
CA ARG A 44 13.55 -17.75 4.76
C ARG A 44 14.59 -18.81 5.13
N GLU A 45 15.13 -19.49 4.12
CA GLU A 45 16.47 -19.99 4.15
C GLU A 45 17.24 -18.76 4.57
N VAL A 46 17.83 -18.91 5.74
CA VAL A 46 18.83 -18.03 6.29
C VAL A 46 19.94 -18.01 5.24
N VAL A 47 19.75 -17.21 4.20
CA VAL A 47 20.82 -16.74 3.36
C VAL A 47 21.62 -15.90 4.32
N GLU A 48 22.73 -16.46 4.79
CA GLU A 48 23.84 -15.69 5.35
C GLU A 48 24.26 -14.73 4.23
N GLU A 49 23.55 -13.60 4.14
CA GLU A 49 23.97 -12.46 3.35
C GLU A 49 25.38 -12.07 3.85
N PRO A 50 26.33 -11.84 2.94
CA PRO A 50 27.66 -11.37 3.31
C PRO A 50 27.53 -10.14 4.22
N GLU A 51 28.37 -10.05 5.25
CA GLU A 51 28.35 -8.96 6.23
C GLU A 51 28.36 -7.60 5.53
N ASP A 52 27.17 -7.02 5.35
CA ASP A 52 27.03 -5.67 4.83
C ASP A 52 27.53 -4.72 5.93
N PRO A 53 28.54 -3.89 5.69
CA PRO A 53 29.07 -2.95 6.68
C PRO A 53 28.01 -1.96 7.21
N ASN A 54 26.85 -1.87 6.56
CA ASN A 54 25.71 -1.04 6.98
C ASN A 54 24.67 -1.79 7.84
N LYS A 55 24.94 -3.04 8.24
CA LYS A 55 24.03 -3.88 9.03
C LYS A 55 24.58 -4.07 10.44
N VAL A 56 23.90 -3.48 11.42
CA VAL A 56 24.23 -3.66 12.85
C VAL A 56 23.20 -4.57 13.50
N VAL A 57 23.64 -5.70 14.03
CA VAL A 57 22.77 -6.69 14.68
C VAL A 57 23.02 -6.67 16.18
N TYR A 58 22.00 -6.34 16.96
CA TYR A 58 21.99 -6.48 18.41
C TYR A 58 21.23 -7.76 18.78
N GLN A 59 21.90 -8.68 19.47
CA GLN A 59 21.28 -9.91 19.98
C GLN A 59 21.27 -9.89 21.51
N THR A 60 20.09 -10.14 22.07
CA THR A 60 19.85 -10.37 23.50
C THR A 60 19.22 -11.76 23.64
N ALA A 61 19.19 -12.32 24.85
CA ALA A 61 18.68 -13.67 25.12
C ALA A 61 17.28 -13.97 24.54
N HIS A 62 16.45 -12.94 24.34
CA HIS A 62 15.08 -13.09 23.84
C HIS A 62 14.77 -12.30 22.57
N CYS A 63 15.67 -11.44 22.11
CA CYS A 63 15.39 -10.50 21.02
C CYS A 63 16.59 -10.37 20.08
N LYS A 64 16.32 -10.31 18.78
CA LYS A 64 17.30 -10.00 17.73
C LYS A 64 16.84 -8.76 16.97
N THR A 65 17.52 -7.64 17.19
CA THR A 65 17.25 -6.39 16.48
C THR A 65 18.28 -6.24 15.36
N THR A 66 17.82 -6.10 14.12
CA THR A 66 18.68 -5.89 12.95
C THR A 66 18.43 -4.49 12.41
N ILE A 67 19.41 -3.61 12.53
CA ILE A 67 19.39 -2.25 11.98
C ILE A 67 20.11 -2.30 10.64
N VAL A 68 19.40 -1.97 9.56
CA VAL A 68 19.97 -1.91 8.20
C VAL A 68 19.94 -0.47 7.73
N TYR A 69 21.10 0.16 7.59
CA TYR A 69 21.20 1.50 7.05
C TYR A 69 21.19 1.43 5.52
N ARG A 70 20.13 1.98 4.90
CA ARG A 70 19.96 2.01 3.44
C ARG A 70 20.35 3.40 2.93
N LYS A 71 21.30 3.46 1.99
CA LYS A 71 21.84 4.73 1.45
C LYS A 71 20.78 5.61 0.79
N ASP A 72 19.75 5.03 0.18
CA ASP A 72 18.69 5.76 -0.53
C ASP A 72 17.35 5.77 0.22
N PHE A 73 17.36 5.66 1.55
CA PHE A 73 16.12 5.63 2.32
C PHE A 73 15.51 7.01 2.48
N VAL A 74 14.41 7.25 1.77
CA VAL A 74 13.51 8.38 2.05
C VAL A 74 12.55 7.97 3.18
N PRO A 75 12.53 8.68 4.32
CA PRO A 75 11.57 8.43 5.38
C PRO A 75 10.13 8.35 4.85
N TYR A 76 9.32 7.43 5.39
CA TYR A 76 7.93 7.28 4.95
C TYR A 76 7.14 8.59 5.09
N SER A 77 7.47 9.42 6.07
CA SER A 77 6.92 10.77 6.24
C SER A 77 7.17 11.66 5.02
N THR A 78 8.39 11.70 4.49
CA THR A 78 8.74 12.47 3.28
C THR A 78 8.10 11.89 2.03
N ARG A 79 7.96 10.55 1.93
CA ARG A 79 7.24 9.92 0.82
C ARG A 79 5.75 10.31 0.81
N ILE A 80 5.08 10.25 1.96
CA ILE A 80 3.67 10.63 2.11
C ILE A 80 3.50 12.13 1.88
N PHE A 81 4.39 12.96 2.43
CA PHE A 81 4.40 14.40 2.21
C PHE A 81 4.56 14.76 0.73
N ASN A 82 5.52 14.16 0.03
CA ASN A 82 5.72 14.39 -1.41
C ASN A 82 4.53 13.92 -2.24
N PHE A 83 3.92 12.79 -1.88
CA PHE A 83 2.70 12.30 -2.53
C PHE A 83 1.55 13.30 -2.38
N ILE A 84 1.25 13.75 -1.16
CA ILE A 84 0.18 14.73 -0.91
C ILE A 84 0.50 16.07 -1.58
N ARG A 85 1.75 16.53 -1.51
CA ARG A 85 2.20 17.76 -2.18
C ARG A 85 2.04 17.68 -3.69
N SER A 86 2.22 16.51 -4.31
CA SER A 86 2.01 16.36 -5.76
C SER A 86 0.55 16.52 -6.20
N PHE A 87 -0.40 16.33 -5.28
CA PHE A 87 -1.83 16.58 -5.52
C PHE A 87 -2.23 18.03 -5.26
N SER A 88 -1.59 18.69 -4.29
CA SER A 88 -1.72 20.13 -4.07
C SER A 88 -0.79 20.87 -5.03
N GLY A 89 -1.21 21.00 -6.30
CA GLY A 89 -0.49 21.80 -7.29
C GLY A 89 -0.07 23.15 -6.71
N GLU A 90 1.15 23.60 -7.02
CA GLU A 90 1.64 24.92 -6.61
C GLU A 90 0.55 25.97 -6.85
N PRO A 91 0.11 26.73 -5.83
CA PRO A 91 -0.57 27.97 -6.11
C PRO A 91 0.47 28.85 -6.81
N LYS A 92 0.34 29.01 -8.13
CA LYS A 92 1.02 30.09 -8.85
C LYS A 92 0.59 31.38 -8.15
N SER A 93 1.44 31.89 -7.26
CA SER A 93 1.37 33.27 -6.81
C SER A 93 1.49 34.08 -8.09
N GLY A 94 0.37 34.64 -8.53
CA GLY A 94 0.31 35.55 -9.67
C GLY A 94 1.28 36.69 -9.38
N ASP A 95 2.39 36.66 -10.09
CA ASP A 95 3.31 37.77 -10.24
C ASP A 95 2.56 38.87 -11.00
N SER A 96 1.89 39.73 -10.24
CA SER A 96 1.38 41.01 -10.74
C SER A 96 2.47 42.04 -10.53
N ASP A 97 3.52 41.96 -11.35
CA ASP A 97 4.56 42.99 -11.46
C ASP A 97 4.25 43.89 -12.68
N LYS A 98 3.90 45.14 -12.35
CA LYS A 98 3.98 46.40 -13.13
C LYS A 98 3.11 46.59 -14.39
#